data_AF-A0A660ZJT0-F1
#
_entry.id   AF-A0A660ZJT0-F1
#
_cell.length_a   1.000
_cell.length_b   1.000
_cell.length_c   1.000
_cell.angle_alpha   90.00
_cell.angle_beta   90.00
_cell.angle_gamma   90.00
#
_symmetry.space_group_name_H-M   'P 1'
#
loop_
_entity.id
_entity.type
_entity.pdbx_description
1 polymer ?
#
loop_
_entity_poly.entity_id
_entity_poly.type
_entity_poly.pdbx_seq_one_letter_code
_entity_poly.pdbx_strand_id
1 'polypeptide(L)'
;MKWKPGRIPDAVLFVIFLISIAFFVAVLLSESPRKAPYFDEKLKASQTMDRAMALIKEERLKLGIPIDPVNDPNGTGLIGHQFSPITSERGDLEEKLTSTNPNMAALMVKYLEKLKLKKGDVVAVGWTGSYPGLNLALLSALHSMEIEPIIITSLSSSMWGANDPQLTWLDMERIVQSVLPYRSAAASIGGKDDIGRGLSPQGIELLKEAIERNGIPLLYEEDISKNVEKRLAIYRDKAAGKP
;
A
#
# COMPACT_ATOMS: atom_id res chain seq x y z
N MET A 1 -37.93 -58.55 21.99
CA MET A 1 -36.54 -58.71 22.49
C MET A 1 -35.86 -57.35 22.42
N LYS A 2 -35.66 -56.66 23.56
CA LYS A 2 -35.04 -55.31 23.58
C LYS A 2 -33.51 -55.49 23.52
N TRP A 3 -32.91 -55.15 22.39
CA TRP A 3 -31.45 -55.11 22.24
C TRP A 3 -30.89 -54.06 23.20
N LYS A 4 -30.11 -54.50 24.19
CA LYS A 4 -29.30 -53.61 25.04
C LYS A 4 -27.85 -53.74 24.55
N PRO A 5 -27.26 -52.72 23.92
CA PRO A 5 -25.85 -52.79 23.56
C PRO A 5 -25.05 -52.91 24.86
N GLY A 6 -24.20 -53.94 24.96
CA GLY A 6 -23.30 -54.12 26.09
C GLY A 6 -22.38 -52.91 26.20
N ARG A 7 -22.07 -52.48 27.44
CA ARG A 7 -21.08 -51.43 27.68
C ARG A 7 -19.76 -51.83 27.01
N ILE A 8 -19.24 -50.95 26.16
CA ILE A 8 -17.92 -51.13 25.55
C ILE A 8 -16.89 -51.17 26.69
N PRO A 9 -15.99 -52.17 26.75
CA PRO A 9 -14.98 -52.24 27.80
C PRO A 9 -14.06 -51.01 27.79
N ASP A 10 -13.71 -50.49 28.96
CA ASP A 10 -12.83 -49.33 29.10
C ASP A 10 -11.45 -49.54 28.44
N ALA A 11 -10.98 -50.80 28.40
CA ALA A 11 -9.77 -51.17 27.69
C ALA A 11 -9.84 -50.90 26.17
N VAL A 12 -11.01 -51.12 25.57
CA VAL A 12 -11.25 -50.83 24.14
C VAL A 12 -11.22 -49.32 23.91
N LEU A 13 -11.84 -48.53 24.81
CA LEU A 13 -11.80 -47.07 24.76
C LEU A 13 -10.36 -46.54 24.90
N PHE A 14 -9.57 -47.13 25.81
CA PHE A 14 -8.17 -46.75 26.02
C PHE A 14 -7.29 -47.05 24.81
N VAL A 15 -7.48 -48.20 24.15
CA VAL A 15 -6.76 -48.54 22.91
C VAL A 15 -7.12 -47.58 21.78
N ILE A 16 -8.41 -47.26 21.62
CA ILE A 16 -8.88 -46.29 20.60
C ILE A 16 -8.31 -44.90 20.88
N PHE A 17 -8.21 -44.49 22.15
CA PHE A 17 -7.57 -43.24 22.55
C PHE A 17 -6.09 -43.20 22.17
N LEU A 18 -5.33 -44.27 22.45
CA LEU A 18 -3.92 -44.36 22.07
C LEU A 18 -3.73 -44.33 20.55
N ILE A 19 -4.58 -45.04 19.80
CA ILE A 19 -4.57 -45.02 18.33
C ILE A 19 -4.89 -43.62 17.79
N SER A 20 -5.88 -42.94 18.37
CA SER A 20 -6.24 -41.56 18.01
C SER A 20 -5.09 -40.59 18.25
N ILE A 21 -4.39 -40.71 19.38
CA ILE A 21 -3.18 -39.91 19.67
C ILE A 21 -2.08 -40.23 18.67
N ALA A 22 -1.83 -41.51 18.40
CA ALA A 22 -0.79 -41.92 17.46
C ALA A 22 -1.04 -41.36 16.05
N PHE A 23 -2.29 -41.40 15.57
CA PHE A 23 -2.66 -40.79 14.29
C PHE A 23 -2.56 -39.26 14.32
N PHE A 24 -2.99 -38.62 15.39
CA PHE A 24 -2.87 -37.17 15.53
C PHE A 24 -1.40 -36.71 15.49
N VAL A 25 -0.52 -37.39 16.23
CA VAL A 25 0.92 -37.14 16.22
C VAL A 25 1.51 -37.44 14.85
N ALA A 26 1.13 -38.54 14.20
CA ALA A 26 1.60 -38.87 12.86
C ALA A 26 1.22 -37.79 11.83
N VAL A 27 -0.01 -37.24 11.92
CA VAL A 27 -0.43 -36.11 11.06
C VAL A 27 0.42 -34.89 11.32
N LEU A 28 0.60 -34.47 12.58
CA LEU A 28 1.41 -33.31 12.93
C LEU A 28 2.87 -33.43 12.47
N LEU A 29 3.44 -34.63 12.57
CA LEU A 29 4.82 -34.90 12.12
C LEU A 29 4.94 -35.04 10.59
N SER A 30 3.82 -35.30 9.89
CA SER A 30 3.80 -35.44 8.43
C SER A 30 3.66 -34.11 7.69
N GLU A 31 3.40 -33.00 8.39
CA GLU A 31 3.26 -31.69 7.78
C GLU A 31 4.61 -31.19 7.22
N SER A 32 4.76 -31.25 5.90
CA SER A 32 5.88 -30.60 5.21
C SER A 32 5.50 -29.14 4.90
N PRO A 33 6.23 -28.13 5.40
CA PRO A 33 5.97 -26.74 5.02
C PRO A 33 6.21 -26.59 3.52
N ARG A 34 5.15 -26.23 2.78
CA ARG A 34 5.24 -25.90 1.35
C ARG A 34 5.14 -24.39 1.19
N LYS A 35 6.07 -23.82 0.42
CA LYS A 35 5.97 -22.42 0.02
C LYS A 35 4.67 -22.21 -0.74
N ALA A 36 3.94 -21.16 -0.36
CA ALA A 36 2.82 -20.69 -1.16
C ALA A 36 3.31 -20.19 -2.53
N PRO A 37 2.45 -20.13 -3.56
CA PRO A 37 2.78 -19.44 -4.80
C PRO A 37 3.25 -18.01 -4.53
N TYR A 38 4.30 -17.58 -5.24
CA TYR A 38 4.93 -16.26 -5.09
C TYR A 38 5.40 -15.94 -3.66
N PHE A 39 5.80 -16.96 -2.89
CA PHE A 39 6.23 -16.78 -1.51
C PHE A 39 7.41 -15.80 -1.39
N ASP A 40 8.41 -15.93 -2.27
CA ASP A 40 9.62 -15.11 -2.20
C ASP A 40 9.32 -13.65 -2.59
N GLU A 41 8.46 -13.42 -3.59
CA GLU A 41 8.00 -12.09 -4.00
C GLU A 41 7.13 -11.43 -2.93
N LYS A 42 6.27 -12.19 -2.26
CA LYS A 42 5.43 -11.72 -1.13
C LYS A 42 6.29 -11.30 0.05
N LEU A 43 7.29 -12.12 0.41
CA LEU A 43 8.22 -11.81 1.49
C LEU A 43 9.08 -10.58 1.14
N LYS A 44 9.64 -10.53 -0.07
CA LYS A 44 10.41 -9.38 -0.56
C LYS A 44 9.59 -8.10 -0.56
N ALA A 45 8.33 -8.15 -1.03
CA ALA A 45 7.45 -6.99 -1.04
C ALA A 45 7.17 -6.47 0.39
N SER A 46 6.82 -7.36 1.32
CA SER A 46 6.57 -6.99 2.72
C SER A 46 7.82 -6.35 3.38
N GLN A 47 9.00 -6.96 3.20
CA GLN A 47 10.26 -6.41 3.70
C GLN A 47 10.65 -5.08 3.06
N THR A 48 10.35 -4.89 1.76
CA THR A 48 10.63 -3.63 1.05
C THR A 48 9.74 -2.50 1.57
N MET A 49 8.44 -2.78 1.77
CA MET A 49 7.51 -1.82 2.35
C MET A 49 7.92 -1.43 3.76
N ASP A 50 8.27 -2.39 4.61
CA ASP A 50 8.73 -2.14 5.99
C ASP A 50 9.97 -1.22 6.04
N ARG A 51 10.95 -1.46 5.17
CA ARG A 51 12.13 -0.58 5.03
C ARG A 51 11.76 0.81 4.54
N ALA A 52 10.88 0.92 3.54
CA ALA A 52 10.42 2.20 3.02
C ALA A 52 9.68 3.01 4.09
N MET A 53 8.85 2.35 4.91
CA MET A 53 8.19 2.97 6.06
C MET A 53 9.19 3.49 7.08
N ALA A 54 10.23 2.70 7.41
CA ALA A 54 11.27 3.13 8.33
C ALA A 54 12.02 4.39 7.85
N LEU A 55 12.33 4.48 6.54
CA LEU A 55 12.96 5.66 5.95
C LEU A 55 12.06 6.91 6.06
N ILE A 56 10.76 6.77 5.75
CA ILE A 56 9.81 7.88 5.88
C ILE A 56 9.68 8.32 7.33
N LYS A 57 9.60 7.37 8.26
CA LYS A 57 9.55 7.65 9.71
C LYS A 57 10.77 8.43 10.17
N GLU A 58 11.96 8.01 9.77
CA GLU A 58 13.21 8.68 10.12
C GLU A 58 13.22 10.13 9.60
N GLU A 59 12.87 10.33 8.34
CA GLU A 59 12.88 11.67 7.73
C GLU A 59 11.80 12.58 8.33
N ARG A 60 10.62 12.03 8.61
CA ARG A 60 9.54 12.75 9.30
C ARG A 60 10.02 13.33 10.63
N LEU A 61 10.74 12.53 11.43
CA LEU A 61 11.29 12.96 12.70
C LEU A 61 12.39 14.02 12.53
N LYS A 62 13.24 13.91 11.51
CA LYS A 62 14.25 14.94 11.17
C LYS A 62 13.62 16.28 10.79
N LEU A 63 12.48 16.25 10.09
CA LEU A 63 11.69 17.43 9.75
C LEU A 63 10.96 18.04 10.97
N GLY A 64 11.08 17.42 12.15
CA GLY A 64 10.41 17.89 13.37
C GLY A 64 8.91 17.64 13.37
N ILE A 65 8.39 16.77 12.49
CA ILE A 65 6.98 16.43 12.43
C ILE A 65 6.72 15.29 13.43
N PRO A 66 6.01 15.52 14.54
CA PRO A 66 5.83 14.49 15.56
C PRO A 66 4.95 13.35 15.05
N ILE A 67 5.14 12.18 15.66
CA ILE A 67 4.25 11.02 15.52
C ILE A 67 3.31 11.05 16.71
N ASP A 68 2.01 11.13 16.44
CA ASP A 68 0.99 11.15 17.47
C ASP A 68 0.74 9.70 17.96
N PRO A 69 1.10 9.34 19.20
CA PRO A 69 0.93 7.98 19.69
C PRO A 69 -0.54 7.59 19.90
N VAL A 70 -1.46 8.54 19.91
CA VAL A 70 -2.91 8.27 20.01
C VAL A 70 -3.46 7.85 18.65
N ASN A 71 -3.10 8.58 17.59
CA ASN A 71 -3.62 8.35 16.24
C ASN A 71 -2.74 7.40 15.42
N ASP A 72 -1.47 7.23 15.76
CA ASP A 72 -0.53 6.27 15.18
C ASP A 72 0.11 5.39 16.29
N PRO A 73 -0.67 4.50 16.93
CA PRO A 73 -0.20 3.70 18.07
C PRO A 73 0.95 2.75 17.73
N ASN A 74 1.09 2.38 16.44
CA ASN A 74 2.20 1.56 15.95
C ASN A 74 3.45 2.40 15.63
N GLY A 75 3.35 3.73 15.73
CA GLY A 75 4.43 4.66 15.48
C GLY A 75 5.00 4.53 14.07
N THR A 76 4.14 4.34 13.07
CA THR A 76 4.56 4.06 11.69
C THR A 76 5.17 5.28 11.00
N GLY A 77 4.74 6.49 11.39
CA GLY A 77 5.13 7.74 10.73
C GLY A 77 4.37 8.03 9.44
N LEU A 78 3.48 7.14 9.00
CA LEU A 78 2.67 7.32 7.78
C LEU A 78 1.35 8.04 8.02
N ILE A 79 0.86 8.05 9.27
CA ILE A 79 -0.42 8.69 9.60
C ILE A 79 -0.21 10.22 9.62
N GLY A 80 -0.98 10.91 8.79
CA GLY A 80 -0.98 12.36 8.71
C GLY A 80 -1.84 13.02 9.79
N HIS A 81 -2.25 14.25 9.51
CA HIS A 81 -3.08 15.06 10.39
C HIS A 81 -4.56 14.76 10.20
N GLN A 82 -5.36 14.98 11.23
CA GLN A 82 -6.82 15.00 11.09
C GLN A 82 -7.25 16.07 10.08
N PHE A 83 -6.62 17.24 10.13
CA PHE A 83 -6.85 18.34 9.21
C PHE A 83 -5.56 19.11 8.95
N SER A 84 -5.40 19.55 7.71
CA SER A 84 -4.32 20.42 7.25
C SER A 84 -4.81 21.26 6.07
N PRO A 85 -4.06 22.30 5.64
CA PRO A 85 -4.43 23.10 4.47
C PRO A 85 -4.60 22.29 3.17
N ILE A 86 -3.97 21.12 3.07
CA ILE A 86 -4.00 20.24 1.87
C ILE A 86 -4.92 19.03 2.04
N THR A 87 -5.75 19.03 3.08
CA THR A 87 -6.76 18.00 3.32
C THR A 87 -7.98 18.21 2.42
N SER A 88 -8.17 17.34 1.43
CA SER A 88 -9.24 17.50 0.44
C SER A 88 -10.57 16.90 0.88
N GLU A 89 -10.54 15.80 1.63
CA GLU A 89 -11.72 15.01 1.95
C GLU A 89 -11.61 14.36 3.33
N ARG A 90 -12.76 13.88 3.82
CA ARG A 90 -12.82 13.08 5.05
C ARG A 90 -12.12 11.74 4.85
N GLY A 91 -11.58 11.18 5.93
CA GLY A 91 -10.97 9.86 5.93
C GLY A 91 -11.25 9.15 7.25
N ASP A 92 -11.28 7.83 7.19
CA ASP A 92 -11.39 6.96 8.36
C ASP A 92 -10.00 6.59 8.88
N LEU A 93 -9.75 6.77 10.19
CA LEU A 93 -8.42 6.50 10.76
C LEU A 93 -8.10 5.00 10.80
N GLU A 94 -9.08 4.14 11.07
CA GLU A 94 -8.90 2.70 11.20
C GLU A 94 -8.50 2.06 9.86
N GLU A 95 -9.12 2.53 8.77
CA GLU A 95 -8.71 2.13 7.41
C GLU A 95 -7.25 2.49 7.11
N LYS A 96 -6.80 3.67 7.56
CA LYS A 96 -5.43 4.17 7.32
C LYS A 96 -4.44 3.35 8.11
N LEU A 97 -4.73 3.09 9.38
CA LEU A 97 -3.93 2.21 10.25
C LEU A 97 -3.84 0.80 9.68
N THR A 98 -4.93 0.25 9.12
CA THR A 98 -4.90 -1.06 8.46
C THR A 98 -3.94 -1.06 7.27
N SER A 99 -3.90 0.02 6.50
CA SER A 99 -3.04 0.13 5.33
C SER A 99 -1.54 0.21 5.64
N THR A 100 -1.15 0.54 6.88
CA THR A 100 0.27 0.64 7.26
C THR A 100 0.89 -0.71 7.59
N ASN A 101 0.14 -1.82 7.55
CA ASN A 101 0.71 -3.14 7.74
C ASN A 101 1.56 -3.57 6.52
N PRO A 102 2.87 -3.87 6.67
CA PRO A 102 3.73 -4.27 5.55
C PRO A 102 3.23 -5.51 4.77
N ASN A 103 2.44 -6.37 5.40
CA ASN A 103 1.82 -7.52 4.71
C ASN A 103 0.77 -7.11 3.66
N MET A 104 0.33 -5.84 3.61
CA MET A 104 -0.43 -5.35 2.47
C MET A 104 0.36 -5.45 1.16
N ALA A 105 1.69 -5.31 1.18
CA ALA A 105 2.50 -5.51 -0.01
C ALA A 105 2.42 -6.96 -0.53
N ALA A 106 2.40 -7.95 0.38
CA ALA A 106 2.20 -9.35 0.01
C ALA A 106 0.78 -9.61 -0.55
N LEU A 107 -0.24 -8.90 -0.04
CA LEU A 107 -1.59 -8.93 -0.60
C LEU A 107 -1.62 -8.35 -2.02
N MET A 108 -0.91 -7.25 -2.27
CA MET A 108 -0.80 -6.66 -3.61
C MET A 108 -0.14 -7.63 -4.59
N VAL A 109 0.93 -8.34 -4.21
CA VAL A 109 1.53 -9.41 -5.04
C VAL A 109 0.48 -10.47 -5.41
N LYS A 110 -0.36 -10.89 -4.47
CA LYS A 110 -1.46 -11.84 -4.74
C LYS A 110 -2.49 -11.29 -5.74
N TYR A 111 -2.77 -9.98 -5.72
CA TYR A 111 -3.67 -9.37 -6.70
C TYR A 111 -3.03 -9.26 -8.09
N LEU A 112 -1.76 -8.86 -8.18
CA LEU A 112 -1.03 -8.80 -9.45
C LEU A 112 -0.86 -10.20 -10.07
N GLU A 113 -0.60 -11.23 -9.25
CA GLU A 113 -0.60 -12.64 -9.65
C GLU A 113 -1.93 -13.05 -10.29
N LYS A 114 -3.06 -12.70 -9.67
CA LYS A 114 -4.40 -13.01 -10.21
C LYS A 114 -4.68 -12.31 -11.54
N LEU A 115 -4.11 -11.12 -11.74
CA LEU A 115 -4.15 -10.39 -13.02
C LEU A 115 -3.19 -10.97 -14.06
N LYS A 116 -2.39 -11.99 -13.69
CA LYS A 116 -1.40 -12.68 -14.54
C LYS A 116 -0.31 -11.74 -15.07
N LEU A 117 -0.02 -10.67 -14.33
CA LEU A 117 1.08 -9.77 -14.65
C LEU A 117 2.42 -10.49 -14.47
N LYS A 118 3.37 -10.15 -15.33
CA LYS A 118 4.68 -10.77 -15.43
C LYS A 118 5.78 -9.73 -15.31
N LYS A 119 6.97 -10.22 -14.99
CA LYS A 119 8.21 -9.43 -15.06
C LYS A 119 8.33 -8.70 -16.39
N GLY A 120 8.62 -7.40 -16.33
CA GLY A 120 8.80 -6.53 -17.49
C GLY A 120 7.52 -5.90 -18.04
N ASP A 121 6.35 -6.30 -17.54
CA ASP A 121 5.09 -5.63 -17.85
C ASP A 121 5.14 -4.18 -17.35
N VAL A 122 4.33 -3.32 -17.97
CA VAL A 122 4.18 -1.92 -17.60
C VAL A 122 2.76 -1.69 -17.10
N VAL A 123 2.61 -0.97 -15.99
CA VAL A 123 1.29 -0.67 -15.43
C VAL A 123 1.11 0.83 -15.25
N ALA A 124 -0.02 1.35 -15.76
CA ALA A 124 -0.45 2.71 -15.46
C ALA A 124 -1.00 2.77 -14.02
N VAL A 125 -0.48 3.68 -13.22
CA VAL A 125 -0.83 3.85 -11.81
C VAL A 125 -1.31 5.27 -11.56
N GLY A 126 -2.58 5.39 -11.20
CA GLY A 126 -3.16 6.65 -10.73
C GLY A 126 -3.62 6.50 -9.29
N TRP A 127 -3.18 7.39 -8.41
CA TRP A 127 -3.58 7.40 -7.00
C TRP A 127 -3.55 8.81 -6.42
N THR A 128 -3.88 8.91 -5.14
CA THR A 128 -3.78 10.14 -4.36
C THR A 128 -2.77 10.00 -3.22
N GLY A 129 -2.50 11.10 -2.51
CA GLY A 129 -1.77 11.06 -1.23
C GLY A 129 -2.55 10.43 -0.08
N SER A 130 -3.81 10.01 -0.28
CA SER A 130 -4.71 9.59 0.81
C SER A 130 -4.26 8.32 1.53
N TYR A 131 -3.65 7.36 0.85
CA TYR A 131 -3.24 6.08 1.45
C TYR A 131 -1.76 5.80 1.20
N PRO A 132 -0.83 6.52 1.89
CA PRO A 132 0.61 6.31 1.69
C PRO A 132 1.03 4.86 1.96
N GLY A 133 0.39 4.18 2.92
CA GLY A 133 0.60 2.75 3.16
C GLY A 133 0.25 1.86 1.97
N LEU A 134 -0.89 2.08 1.30
CA LEU A 134 -1.26 1.32 0.11
C LEU A 134 -0.39 1.67 -1.11
N ASN A 135 0.01 2.93 -1.25
CA ASN A 135 0.92 3.33 -2.32
C ASN A 135 2.28 2.61 -2.17
N LEU A 136 2.84 2.56 -0.95
CA LEU A 136 4.05 1.78 -0.66
C LEU A 136 3.84 0.28 -0.87
N ALA A 137 2.69 -0.26 -0.49
CA ALA A 137 2.35 -1.67 -0.68
C ALA A 137 2.36 -2.05 -2.18
N LEU A 138 1.73 -1.22 -3.02
CA LEU A 138 1.69 -1.45 -4.47
C LEU A 138 3.08 -1.31 -5.08
N LEU A 139 3.83 -0.25 -4.76
CA LEU A 139 5.20 -0.08 -5.27
C LEU A 139 6.12 -1.22 -4.86
N SER A 140 6.01 -1.71 -3.63
CA SER A 140 6.81 -2.82 -3.13
C SER A 140 6.47 -4.14 -3.82
N ALA A 141 5.20 -4.36 -4.16
CA ALA A 141 4.77 -5.52 -4.93
C ALA A 141 5.23 -5.46 -6.39
N LEU A 142 5.10 -4.30 -7.04
CA LEU A 142 5.61 -4.09 -8.40
C LEU A 142 7.13 -4.26 -8.45
N HIS A 143 7.84 -3.73 -7.46
CA HIS A 143 9.29 -3.90 -7.32
C HIS A 143 9.70 -5.36 -7.13
N SER A 144 8.98 -6.11 -6.29
CA SER A 144 9.32 -7.51 -6.04
C SER A 144 9.08 -8.40 -7.26
N MET A 145 8.08 -8.06 -8.07
CA MET A 145 7.70 -8.76 -9.32
C MET A 145 8.40 -8.21 -10.57
N GLU A 146 9.25 -7.20 -10.44
CA GLU A 146 9.96 -6.54 -11.55
C GLU A 146 9.00 -6.00 -12.64
N ILE A 147 7.90 -5.38 -12.21
CA ILE A 147 6.90 -4.71 -13.06
C ILE A 147 7.16 -3.20 -12.99
N GLU A 148 7.07 -2.52 -14.13
CA GLU A 148 7.38 -1.09 -14.25
C GLU A 148 6.10 -0.24 -14.08
N PRO A 149 5.99 0.60 -13.05
CA PRO A 149 4.88 1.53 -12.91
C PRO A 149 5.12 2.83 -13.68
N ILE A 150 4.10 3.33 -14.38
CA ILE A 150 4.01 4.72 -14.81
C ILE A 150 3.02 5.42 -13.88
N ILE A 151 3.50 6.34 -13.07
CA ILE A 151 2.73 6.89 -11.94
C ILE A 151 2.26 8.31 -12.29
N ILE A 152 0.99 8.60 -12.04
CA ILE A 152 0.47 9.97 -11.97
C ILE A 152 -0.22 10.17 -10.62
N THR A 153 0.29 11.12 -9.83
CA THR A 153 -0.19 11.38 -8.46
C THR A 153 -1.15 12.57 -8.44
N SER A 154 -2.33 12.40 -7.87
CA SER A 154 -3.19 13.50 -7.43
C SER A 154 -2.80 13.90 -6.00
N LEU A 155 -2.09 15.02 -5.83
CA LEU A 155 -1.25 15.22 -4.66
C LEU A 155 -2.00 15.48 -3.34
N SER A 156 -3.17 16.11 -3.38
CA SER A 156 -3.96 16.28 -2.16
C SER A 156 -4.26 14.94 -1.48
N SER A 157 -4.59 15.00 -0.20
CA SER A 157 -4.85 13.81 0.60
C SER A 157 -6.12 13.99 1.43
N SER A 158 -6.81 12.89 1.70
CA SER A 158 -7.82 12.86 2.76
C SER A 158 -7.18 13.08 4.13
N MET A 159 -8.02 13.22 5.16
CA MET A 159 -7.60 13.10 6.56
C MET A 159 -6.70 11.88 6.74
N TRP A 160 -5.69 12.02 7.61
CA TRP A 160 -4.77 10.95 8.04
C TRP A 160 -3.85 10.35 6.95
N GLY A 161 -3.95 10.80 5.69
CA GLY A 161 -3.01 10.40 4.63
C GLY A 161 -1.74 11.25 4.61
N ALA A 162 -1.08 11.36 3.45
CA ALA A 162 0.10 12.22 3.27
C ALA A 162 -0.31 13.71 3.13
N ASN A 163 -0.94 14.25 4.17
CA ASN A 163 -1.50 15.61 4.18
C ASN A 163 -0.68 16.62 4.99
N ASP A 164 0.58 16.34 5.34
CA ASP A 164 1.46 17.38 5.86
C ASP A 164 2.10 18.16 4.68
N PRO A 165 1.95 19.49 4.58
CA PRO A 165 2.54 20.28 3.48
C PRO A 165 4.07 20.18 3.35
N GLN A 166 4.76 19.79 4.42
CA GLN A 166 6.22 19.57 4.44
C GLN A 166 6.60 18.13 4.08
N LEU A 167 5.65 17.20 4.09
CA LEU A 167 5.88 15.77 3.82
C LEU A 167 4.69 15.18 3.03
N THR A 168 4.58 15.60 1.77
CA THR A 168 3.57 15.10 0.83
C THR A 168 3.95 13.72 0.29
N TRP A 169 3.06 13.06 -0.45
CA TRP A 169 3.39 11.78 -1.09
C TRP A 169 4.59 11.88 -2.05
N LEU A 170 4.75 12.99 -2.78
CA LEU A 170 5.91 13.18 -3.65
C LEU A 170 7.22 13.29 -2.87
N ASP A 171 7.19 13.88 -1.67
CA ASP A 171 8.35 13.90 -0.78
C ASP A 171 8.68 12.48 -0.31
N MET A 172 7.66 11.69 0.04
CA MET A 172 7.82 10.28 0.40
C MET A 172 8.44 9.46 -0.74
N GLU A 173 7.99 9.63 -1.99
CA GLU A 173 8.61 8.98 -3.17
C GLU A 173 10.10 9.27 -3.27
N ARG A 174 10.51 10.53 -3.05
CA ARG A 174 11.93 10.93 -3.05
C ARG A 174 12.70 10.27 -1.90
N ILE A 175 12.13 10.21 -0.71
CA ILE A 175 12.77 9.62 0.49
C ILE A 175 13.06 8.14 0.30
N VAL A 176 12.12 7.39 -0.27
CA VAL A 176 12.23 5.92 -0.41
C VAL A 176 12.95 5.48 -1.69
N GLN A 177 13.47 6.42 -2.49
CA GLN A 177 14.04 6.14 -3.81
C GLN A 177 15.18 5.11 -3.79
N SER A 178 15.88 4.96 -2.67
CA SER A 178 16.95 3.96 -2.48
C SER A 178 16.45 2.52 -2.42
N VAL A 179 15.18 2.30 -2.04
CA VAL A 179 14.55 0.97 -1.94
C VAL A 179 13.41 0.76 -2.94
N LEU A 180 12.77 1.85 -3.39
CA LEU A 180 11.71 1.88 -4.38
C LEU A 180 12.06 2.95 -5.41
N PRO A 181 12.74 2.61 -6.52
CA PRO A 181 13.32 3.57 -7.45
C PRO A 181 12.29 4.19 -8.41
N TYR A 182 11.10 4.54 -7.90
CA TYR A 182 9.99 5.06 -8.68
C TYR A 182 9.65 6.49 -8.30
N ARG A 183 9.26 7.28 -9.30
CA ARG A 183 8.80 8.67 -9.13
C ARG A 183 7.60 8.89 -10.04
N SER A 184 6.70 9.76 -9.61
CA SER A 184 5.59 10.23 -10.43
C SER A 184 6.08 10.84 -11.75
N ALA A 185 5.48 10.45 -12.88
CA ALA A 185 5.75 11.04 -14.19
C ALA A 185 5.12 12.44 -14.32
N ALA A 186 4.00 12.66 -13.63
CA ALA A 186 3.34 13.94 -13.47
C ALA A 186 2.54 13.93 -12.17
N ALA A 187 2.20 15.12 -11.67
CA ALA A 187 1.31 15.26 -10.53
C ALA A 187 0.30 16.38 -10.77
N SER A 188 -0.93 16.15 -10.35
CA SER A 188 -1.98 17.16 -10.29
C SER A 188 -2.20 17.62 -8.85
N ILE A 189 -3.02 18.65 -8.69
CA ILE A 189 -3.36 19.20 -7.37
C ILE A 189 -4.18 18.19 -6.58
N GLY A 190 -5.03 17.39 -7.25
CA GLY A 190 -5.97 16.47 -6.60
C GLY A 190 -7.24 17.19 -6.16
N GLY A 191 -7.90 16.65 -5.14
CA GLY A 191 -9.20 17.13 -4.68
C GLY A 191 -10.29 16.96 -5.72
N LYS A 192 -11.41 17.67 -5.54
CA LYS A 192 -12.54 17.55 -6.46
C LYS A 192 -12.15 18.05 -7.86
N ASP A 193 -12.52 17.26 -8.87
CA ASP A 193 -12.19 17.48 -10.28
C ASP A 193 -10.68 17.59 -10.56
N ASP A 194 -9.83 17.14 -9.64
CA ASP A 194 -8.37 17.10 -9.75
C ASP A 194 -7.64 18.46 -9.85
N ILE A 195 -8.39 19.54 -9.63
CA ILE A 195 -7.94 20.95 -9.70
C ILE A 195 -7.89 21.64 -8.33
N GLY A 196 -8.05 20.88 -7.25
CA GLY A 196 -8.06 21.39 -5.87
C GLY A 196 -9.38 22.04 -5.45
N ARG A 197 -10.48 21.77 -6.16
CA ARG A 197 -11.79 22.36 -5.79
C ARG A 197 -12.19 21.89 -4.38
N GLY A 198 -12.50 22.85 -3.51
CA GLY A 198 -12.81 22.62 -2.10
C GLY A 198 -11.64 22.86 -1.14
N LEU A 199 -10.41 23.01 -1.66
CA LEU A 199 -9.27 23.47 -0.89
C LEU A 199 -9.23 25.00 -0.82
N SER A 200 -8.58 25.52 0.21
CA SER A 200 -8.30 26.96 0.29
C SER A 200 -7.26 27.36 -0.77
N PRO A 201 -7.23 28.64 -1.20
CA PRO A 201 -6.18 29.13 -2.10
C PRO A 201 -4.78 28.84 -1.58
N GLN A 202 -4.56 28.97 -0.26
CA GLN A 202 -3.29 28.63 0.38
C GLN A 202 -2.94 27.14 0.24
N GLY A 203 -3.92 26.24 0.44
CA GLY A 203 -3.71 24.80 0.26
C GLY A 203 -3.30 24.44 -1.17
N ILE A 204 -3.93 25.09 -2.15
CA ILE A 204 -3.59 24.92 -3.57
C ILE A 204 -2.14 25.36 -3.85
N GLU A 205 -1.71 26.52 -3.32
CA GLU A 205 -0.34 26.98 -3.50
C GLU A 205 0.67 26.05 -2.82
N LEU A 206 0.40 25.57 -1.61
CA LEU A 206 1.25 24.59 -0.92
C LEU A 206 1.42 23.28 -1.72
N LEU A 207 0.37 22.83 -2.42
CA LEU A 207 0.44 21.66 -3.29
C LEU A 207 1.30 21.94 -4.54
N LYS A 208 1.15 23.11 -5.16
CA LYS A 208 2.01 23.51 -6.29
C LYS A 208 3.48 23.60 -5.89
N GLU A 209 3.76 24.20 -4.73
CA GLU A 209 5.12 24.26 -4.16
C GLU A 209 5.68 22.87 -3.88
N ALA A 210 4.84 21.92 -3.41
CA ALA A 210 5.26 20.54 -3.19
C ALA A 210 5.56 19.78 -4.50
N ILE A 211 4.78 20.02 -5.54
CA ILE A 211 5.03 19.49 -6.89
C ILE A 211 6.36 20.04 -7.43
N GLU A 212 6.56 21.36 -7.33
CA GLU A 212 7.77 22.05 -7.78
C GLU A 212 9.01 21.62 -7.00
N ARG A 213 8.96 21.55 -5.66
CA ARG A 213 10.13 21.14 -4.83
C ARG A 213 10.58 19.70 -5.11
N ASN A 214 9.68 18.87 -5.64
CA ASN A 214 9.98 17.50 -6.03
C ASN A 214 10.36 17.37 -7.51
N GLY A 215 10.31 18.46 -8.29
CA GLY A 215 10.68 18.49 -9.70
C GLY A 215 9.72 17.68 -10.58
N ILE A 216 8.45 17.57 -10.19
CA ILE A 216 7.44 16.78 -10.90
C ILE A 216 6.64 17.71 -11.83
N PRO A 217 6.39 17.34 -13.09
CA PRO A 217 5.55 18.14 -13.98
C PRO A 217 4.12 18.29 -13.44
N LEU A 218 3.64 19.54 -13.36
CA LEU A 218 2.25 19.82 -12.99
C LEU A 218 1.31 19.44 -14.15
N LEU A 219 0.37 18.54 -13.85
CA LEU A 219 -0.77 18.22 -14.70
C LEU A 219 -1.96 19.06 -14.23
N TYR A 220 -2.30 20.06 -15.03
CA TYR A 220 -3.44 20.94 -14.77
C TYR A 220 -4.26 21.15 -16.05
N GLU A 221 -5.56 20.89 -15.94
CA GLU A 221 -6.58 21.14 -16.96
C GLU A 221 -7.87 21.49 -16.24
N GLU A 222 -8.55 22.56 -16.65
CA GLU A 222 -9.83 22.96 -16.07
C GLU A 222 -10.97 22.01 -16.46
N ASP A 223 -10.87 21.41 -17.65
CA ASP A 223 -11.84 20.44 -18.16
C ASP A 223 -11.38 19.01 -17.81
N ILE A 224 -12.25 18.26 -17.12
CA ILE A 224 -11.96 16.89 -16.68
C ILE A 224 -11.69 15.94 -17.86
N SER A 225 -12.35 16.14 -19.00
CA SER A 225 -12.15 15.31 -20.20
C SER A 225 -10.76 15.53 -20.75
N LYS A 226 -10.31 16.79 -20.82
CA LYS A 226 -8.94 17.13 -21.24
C LYS A 226 -7.90 16.62 -20.24
N ASN A 227 -8.18 16.67 -18.94
CA ASN A 227 -7.32 16.10 -17.90
C ASN A 227 -7.10 14.59 -18.14
N VAL A 228 -8.20 13.85 -18.36
CA VAL A 228 -8.15 12.40 -18.65
C VAL A 228 -7.37 12.13 -19.94
N GLU A 229 -7.61 12.89 -21.01
CA GLU A 229 -6.87 12.76 -22.27
C GLU A 229 -5.35 12.96 -22.07
N LYS A 230 -4.94 13.99 -21.31
CA LYS A 230 -3.54 14.23 -20.99
C LYS A 230 -2.92 13.09 -20.17
N ARG A 231 -3.63 12.56 -19.18
CA ARG A 231 -3.16 11.41 -18.38
C ARG A 231 -2.92 10.18 -19.28
N LEU A 232 -3.86 9.88 -20.16
CA LEU A 232 -3.74 8.77 -21.11
C LEU A 232 -2.59 8.99 -22.09
N ALA A 233 -2.35 10.23 -22.54
CA ALA A 233 -1.22 10.55 -23.39
C ALA A 233 0.12 10.30 -22.67
N ILE A 234 0.25 10.72 -21.41
CA ILE A 234 1.45 10.46 -20.58
C ILE A 234 1.68 8.96 -20.42
N TYR A 235 0.65 8.18 -20.11
CA TYR A 235 0.79 6.72 -19.99
C TYR A 235 1.24 6.08 -21.30
N ARG A 236 0.64 6.45 -22.44
CA ARG A 236 1.01 5.91 -23.76
C ARG A 236 2.45 6.25 -24.15
N ASP A 237 2.86 7.50 -23.95
CA ASP A 237 4.20 7.98 -24.29
C ASP A 237 5.27 7.27 -23.43
N LYS A 238 5.04 7.19 -22.11
CA LYS A 238 5.95 6.53 -21.17
C LYS A 238 5.99 5.00 -21.32
N ALA A 239 4.91 4.37 -21.75
CA ALA A 239 4.88 2.93 -22.01
C ALA A 239 5.75 2.54 -23.23
N ALA A 240 6.05 3.49 -24.12
CA ALA A 240 6.88 3.28 -25.30
C ALA A 240 6.44 2.07 -26.15
N GLY A 241 5.12 1.86 -26.27
CA GLY A 241 4.53 0.77 -27.05
C GLY A 241 4.56 -0.61 -26.38
N LYS A 242 5.00 -0.71 -25.12
CA LYS A 242 4.83 -1.94 -24.32
C LYS A 242 3.34 -2.15 -24.00
N PRO A 243 2.87 -3.41 -24.02
CA PRO A 243 1.49 -3.76 -23.68
C PRO A 243 1.16 -3.44 -22.22
#